data_AF-A0A536H527-F1
#
_entry.id   AF-A0A536H527-F1
#
_cell.length_a   1.000
_cell.length_b   1.000
_cell.length_c   1.000
_cell.angle_alpha   90.00
_cell.angle_beta   90.00
_cell.angle_gamma   90.00
#
_symmetry.space_group_name_H-M   'P 1'
#
loop_
_entity.id
_entity.type
_entity.pdbx_description
1 polymer ?
#
loop_
_entity_poly.entity_id
_entity_poly.type
_entity_poly.pdbx_seq_one_letter_code
_entity_poly.pdbx_strand_id
1 'polypeptide(L)'
;FAGIVGRIPNTIYNLMTGGAASQNLAPLLLFAALAIVVTAFIIEVQQAQRKIPIQSAQRVVGRKVYQGRSSHLPLRVNQAGVIPIIFAISIMFFPVIIGNFLATAPAPWGEISRALRTYWVPAGPNIPTDILYNFVYFILIFGFTYFYTAVTFDPVDTAD
;
A
#
# COMPACT_ATOMS: atom_id res chain seq x y z
N PHE A 1 8.37 1.05 8.87
CA PHE A 1 7.80 2.33 9.34
C PHE A 1 8.87 3.27 9.90
N ALA A 2 9.57 2.91 10.99
CA ALA A 2 10.60 3.76 11.61
C ALA A 2 11.67 4.26 10.61
N GLY A 3 12.15 3.41 9.70
CA GLY A 3 13.12 3.81 8.66
C GLY A 3 12.57 4.70 7.54
N ILE A 4 11.25 4.85 7.40
CA ILE A 4 10.63 5.81 6.47
C ILE A 4 10.47 7.16 7.19
N VAL A 5 9.90 7.13 8.40
CA VAL A 5 9.71 8.33 9.23
C VAL A 5 11.06 8.96 9.61
N GLY A 6 12.08 8.15 9.90
CA GLY A 6 13.43 8.63 10.22
C GLY A 6 14.15 9.35 9.08
N ARG A 7 13.67 9.26 7.83
CA ARG A 7 14.21 10.04 6.70
C ARG A 7 13.59 11.43 6.59
N ILE A 8 12.40 11.65 7.16
CA ILE A 8 11.67 12.92 7.07
C ILE A 8 12.53 14.10 7.57
N PRO A 9 13.22 14.03 8.73
CA PRO A 9 14.04 15.15 9.20
C PRO A 9 15.16 15.52 8.22
N ASN A 10 15.84 14.53 7.64
CA ASN A 10 16.88 14.75 6.63
C ASN A 10 16.31 15.35 5.34
N THR A 11 15.15 14.89 4.89
CA THR A 11 14.48 15.45 3.70
C THR A 11 14.09 16.92 3.92
N ILE A 12 13.54 17.26 5.10
CA ILE A 12 13.21 18.65 5.46
C ILE A 12 14.46 19.50 5.55
N TYR A 13 15.52 19.01 6.19
CA TYR A 13 16.80 19.71 6.30
C TYR A 13 17.41 20.01 4.93
N ASN A 14 17.42 19.03 4.02
CA ASN A 14 17.92 19.20 2.65
C ASN A 14 17.06 20.17 1.83
N LEU A 15 15.74 20.19 2.05
CA LEU A 15 14.83 21.15 1.42
C LEU A 15 15.09 22.59 1.89
N MET A 16 15.35 22.79 3.19
CA MET A 16 15.60 24.10 3.79
C MET A 16 17.00 24.65 3.45
N THR A 17 18.02 23.79 3.42
CA THR A 17 19.42 24.20 3.19
C THR A 17 19.87 24.12 1.73
N GLY A 18 19.24 23.28 0.91
CA GLY A 18 19.60 23.02 -0.49
C GLY A 18 19.15 24.08 -1.50
N GLY A 19 18.71 25.27 -1.06
CA GLY A 19 18.34 26.38 -1.96
C GLY A 19 16.98 26.26 -2.67
N ALA A 20 16.31 25.10 -2.60
CA ALA A 20 14.96 24.94 -3.17
C ALA A 20 13.89 25.72 -2.40
N ALA A 21 13.97 25.75 -1.06
CA ALA A 21 13.09 26.57 -0.23
C ALA A 21 13.37 28.08 -0.32
N SER A 22 14.58 28.49 -0.73
CA SER A 22 14.93 29.91 -0.87
C SER A 22 14.51 30.51 -2.20
N GLN A 23 14.18 29.70 -3.22
CA GLN A 23 13.78 30.19 -4.54
C GLN A 23 12.29 30.03 -4.86
N ASN A 24 11.59 28.98 -4.40
CA ASN A 24 10.15 28.81 -4.65
C ASN A 24 9.47 27.89 -3.61
N LEU A 25 8.58 28.45 -2.79
CA LEU A 25 7.79 27.72 -1.79
C LEU A 25 6.55 27.00 -2.36
N ALA A 26 6.12 27.36 -3.56
CA ALA A 26 4.92 26.82 -4.21
C ALA A 26 4.87 25.27 -4.31
N PRO A 27 5.91 24.56 -4.79
CA PRO A 27 5.88 23.10 -4.89
C PRO A 27 5.82 22.40 -3.52
N LEU A 28 6.40 23.01 -2.48
CA LEU A 28 6.35 22.48 -1.12
C LEU A 28 4.93 22.56 -0.55
N LEU A 29 4.28 23.72 -0.72
CA LEU A 29 2.89 23.92 -0.29
C LEU A 29 1.93 23.00 -1.04
N LEU A 30 2.14 22.83 -2.35
CA LEU A 30 1.35 21.90 -3.17
C LEU A 30 1.53 20.46 -2.70
N PHE A 31 2.75 20.02 -2.44
CA PHE A 31 3.04 18.68 -1.93
C PHE A 31 2.39 18.46 -0.55
N ALA A 32 2.50 19.43 0.36
CA ALA A 32 1.89 19.35 1.69
C ALA A 32 0.36 19.26 1.60
N ALA A 33 -0.26 20.07 0.75
CA ALA A 33 -1.70 20.04 0.51
C ALA A 33 -2.14 18.68 -0.06
N LEU A 34 -1.44 18.16 -1.08
CA LEU A 34 -1.71 16.84 -1.66
C LEU A 34 -1.54 15.71 -0.63
N ALA A 35 -0.50 15.76 0.20
CA ALA A 35 -0.26 14.76 1.24
C ALA A 35 -1.42 14.71 2.24
N ILE A 36 -1.95 15.87 2.66
CA ILE A 36 -3.11 15.94 3.56
C ILE A 36 -4.35 15.35 2.87
N VAL A 37 -4.63 15.75 1.64
CA VAL A 37 -5.81 15.29 0.88
C VAL A 37 -5.77 13.77 0.68
N VAL A 38 -4.63 13.24 0.23
CA VAL A 38 -4.46 11.80 0.01
C VAL A 38 -4.56 11.02 1.32
N THR A 39 -3.99 11.54 2.41
CA THR A 39 -4.08 10.90 3.73
C THR A 39 -5.52 10.86 4.22
N ALA A 40 -6.26 11.97 4.13
CA ALA A 40 -7.67 12.01 4.50
C ALA A 40 -8.50 11.02 3.67
N PHE A 41 -8.26 10.96 2.36
CA PHE A 41 -8.90 10.01 1.47
C PHE A 41 -8.63 8.54 1.87
N ILE A 42 -7.37 8.20 2.17
CA ILE A 42 -7.01 6.85 2.62
C ILE A 42 -7.72 6.51 3.94
N ILE A 43 -7.80 7.45 4.88
CA ILE A 43 -8.48 7.26 6.17
C ILE A 43 -9.98 6.96 5.97
N GLU A 44 -10.66 7.71 5.11
CA GLU A 44 -12.08 7.49 4.78
C GLU A 44 -12.30 6.09 4.18
N VAL A 45 -11.48 5.70 3.21
CA VAL A 45 -11.56 4.36 2.59
C VAL A 45 -11.28 3.25 3.61
N GLN A 46 -10.34 3.47 4.52
CA GLN A 46 -9.98 2.47 5.54
C GLN A 46 -11.05 2.31 6.63
N GLN A 47 -11.75 3.40 6.98
CA GLN A 47 -12.85 3.37 7.96
C GLN A 47 -14.18 2.92 7.33
N ALA A 48 -14.28 2.93 6.00
CA ALA A 48 -15.47 2.47 5.30
C ALA A 48 -15.78 1.00 5.66
N GLN A 49 -16.98 0.80 6.19
CA GLN A 49 -17.51 -0.50 6.55
C GLN A 49 -18.95 -0.63 6.07
N ARG A 50 -19.26 -1.78 5.48
CA ARG A 50 -20.61 -2.21 5.13
C ARG A 50 -21.23 -2.88 6.36
N LYS A 51 -22.34 -2.32 6.85
CA LYS A 51 -23.10 -2.91 7.97
C LYS A 51 -24.12 -3.89 7.40
N ILE A 52 -23.95 -5.18 7.65
CA ILE A 52 -24.93 -6.21 7.27
C ILE A 52 -25.82 -6.47 8.50
N PRO A 53 -27.15 -6.23 8.42
CA PRO A 53 -28.04 -6.48 9.54
C PRO A 53 -28.13 -7.98 9.80
N ILE A 54 -27.93 -8.36 11.08
CA ILE A 54 -28.10 -9.73 11.54
C ILE A 54 -29.14 -9.76 12.65
N GLN A 55 -29.94 -10.82 12.69
CA GLN A 55 -30.86 -11.05 13.79
C GLN A 55 -30.15 -11.89 14.84
N SER A 56 -29.92 -11.33 16.02
CA SER A 56 -29.37 -12.09 17.14
C SER A 56 -30.34 -13.22 17.49
N ALA A 57 -29.82 -14.42 17.79
CA ALA A 57 -30.62 -15.61 18.05
C ALA A 57 -31.73 -15.29 19.07
N GLN A 58 -32.98 -15.56 18.69
CA GLN A 58 -34.13 -15.35 19.55
C GLN A 58 -34.02 -16.32 20.73
N ARG A 59 -33.88 -15.80 21.95
CA ARG A 59 -33.88 -16.66 23.15
C ARG A 59 -35.33 -16.98 23.48
N VAL A 60 -35.73 -18.23 23.23
CA VAL A 60 -37.02 -18.74 23.68
C VAL A 60 -36.91 -19.08 25.16
N VAL A 61 -37.70 -18.42 26.01
CA VAL A 61 -37.83 -18.75 27.43
C VAL A 61 -39.28 -19.10 27.71
N GLY A 62 -39.57 -20.38 27.98
CA GLY A 62 -40.94 -20.88 28.12
C GLY A 62 -41.69 -20.89 26.78
N ARG A 63 -42.92 -20.34 26.75
CA ARG A 63 -43.75 -20.22 25.52
C ARG A 63 -43.59 -18.87 24.81
N LYS A 64 -42.71 -17.98 25.29
CA LYS A 64 -42.49 -16.64 24.73
C LYS A 64 -41.13 -16.58 24.05
N VAL A 65 -41.17 -16.22 22.77
CA VAL A 65 -39.98 -15.91 21.98
C VAL A 65 -39.61 -14.45 22.28
N TYR A 66 -38.51 -14.23 22.98
CA TYR A 66 -37.97 -12.87 23.10
C TYR A 66 -37.27 -12.54 21.78
N GLN A 67 -37.86 -11.60 21.03
CA GLN A 67 -37.32 -11.15 19.76
C GLN A 67 -35.90 -10.62 19.99
N GLY A 68 -34.92 -11.25 19.34
CA GLY A 68 -33.52 -10.87 19.43
C GLY A 68 -33.35 -9.43 18.95
N ARG A 69 -32.59 -8.64 19.72
CA ARG A 69 -32.25 -7.26 19.36
C ARG A 69 -31.58 -7.26 17.99
N SER A 70 -32.00 -6.36 17.10
CA SER A 70 -31.34 -6.18 15.80
C SER A 70 -29.87 -5.79 16.03
N SER A 71 -28.95 -6.56 15.46
CA SER A 71 -27.51 -6.27 15.47
C SER A 71 -27.02 -6.12 14.04
N HIS A 72 -25.76 -5.74 13.84
CA HIS A 72 -25.13 -5.71 12.52
C HIS A 72 -23.72 -6.30 12.59
N LEU A 73 -23.34 -7.05 11.55
CA LEU A 73 -21.97 -7.47 11.33
C LEU A 73 -21.27 -6.39 10.48
N PRO A 74 -20.21 -5.73 10.99
CA PRO A 74 -19.43 -4.79 10.20
C PRO A 74 -18.44 -5.53 9.28
N LEU A 75 -18.56 -5.33 7.97
CA LEU A 75 -17.59 -5.78 6.99
C LEU A 75 -16.78 -4.59 6.47
N ARG A 76 -15.48 -4.56 6.74
CA ARG A 76 -14.59 -3.49 6.24
C ARG A 76 -14.40 -3.62 4.73
N VAL A 77 -14.31 -2.49 4.04
CA VAL A 77 -14.07 -2.43 2.58
C VAL A 77 -12.67 -2.91 2.22
N ASN A 78 -11.66 -2.57 3.04
CA ASN A 78 -10.29 -3.06 2.89
C ASN A 78 -9.84 -3.79 4.15
N GLN A 79 -9.77 -5.11 4.08
CA GLN A 79 -9.29 -5.96 5.17
C GLN A 79 -7.78 -6.24 5.07
N ALA A 80 -7.15 -5.88 3.94
CA ALA A 80 -5.83 -6.37 3.60
C ALA A 80 -4.67 -5.69 4.35
N GLY A 81 -4.94 -4.57 5.03
CA GLY A 81 -3.95 -3.84 5.81
C GLY A 81 -2.72 -3.46 4.97
N VAL A 82 -1.52 -3.60 5.55
CA VAL A 82 -0.24 -3.19 4.93
C VAL A 82 0.49 -4.37 4.27
N ILE A 83 -0.01 -5.60 4.40
CA ILE A 83 0.72 -6.79 3.95
C ILE A 83 0.85 -6.86 2.41
N PRO A 84 -0.19 -6.62 1.60
CA PRO A 84 -0.09 -6.67 0.14
C PRO A 84 0.97 -5.75 -0.45
N ILE A 85 1.06 -4.52 0.04
CA ILE A 85 2.03 -3.54 -0.44
C ILE A 85 3.47 -3.93 -0.09
N ILE A 86 3.68 -4.61 1.06
CA ILE A 86 4.98 -5.17 1.43
C ILE A 86 5.36 -6.32 0.48
N PHE A 87 4.44 -7.19 0.10
CA PHE A 87 4.76 -8.24 -0.88
C PHE A 87 5.07 -7.67 -2.26
N ALA A 88 4.30 -6.68 -2.70
CA ALA A 88 4.55 -5.99 -3.97
C ALA A 88 5.95 -5.34 -4.00
N ILE A 89 6.34 -4.61 -2.95
CA ILE A 89 7.67 -3.99 -2.90
C ILE A 89 8.79 -5.04 -2.83
N SER A 90 8.58 -6.17 -2.14
CA SER A 90 9.54 -7.27 -2.05
C SER A 90 9.84 -7.87 -3.43
N ILE A 91 8.80 -8.09 -4.23
CA ILE A 91 8.92 -8.62 -5.60
C ILE A 91 9.60 -7.60 -6.50
N MET A 92 9.25 -6.32 -6.40
CA MET A 92 9.90 -5.27 -7.19
C MET A 92 11.40 -5.14 -6.86
N PHE A 93 11.79 -5.34 -5.60
CA PHE A 93 13.19 -5.23 -5.18
C PHE A 93 14.02 -6.48 -5.47
N PHE A 94 13.41 -7.65 -5.60
CA PHE A 94 14.14 -8.91 -5.76
C PHE A 94 15.11 -8.90 -6.97
N PRO A 95 14.72 -8.45 -8.18
CA PRO A 95 15.62 -8.40 -9.33
C PRO A 95 16.74 -7.36 -9.16
N VAL A 96 16.51 -6.31 -8.39
CA VAL A 96 17.52 -5.30 -8.06
C VAL A 96 18.61 -5.87 -7.17
N ILE A 97 18.24 -6.73 -6.21
CA ILE A 97 19.22 -7.43 -5.35
C ILE A 97 20.14 -8.31 -6.22
N ILE A 98 19.56 -9.06 -7.15
CA ILE A 98 20.33 -9.85 -8.13
C ILE A 98 21.21 -8.92 -8.96
N GLY A 99 20.65 -7.85 -9.52
CA GLY A 99 21.41 -6.85 -10.28
C GLY A 99 22.59 -6.28 -9.49
N ASN A 100 22.43 -6.01 -8.20
CA ASN A 100 23.51 -5.54 -7.33
C ASN A 100 24.60 -6.59 -7.09
N PHE A 101 24.25 -7.87 -6.99
CA PHE A 101 25.24 -8.94 -6.83
C PHE A 101 26.09 -9.12 -8.10
N LEU A 102 25.49 -9.03 -9.29
CA LEU A 102 26.19 -9.16 -10.56
C LEU A 102 26.84 -7.84 -11.05
N ALA A 103 26.93 -6.84 -10.18
CA ALA A 103 27.38 -5.50 -10.57
C ALA A 103 28.80 -5.42 -11.10
N THR A 104 29.68 -6.28 -10.60
CA THR A 104 31.10 -6.34 -10.94
C THR A 104 31.42 -7.46 -11.92
N ALA A 105 30.40 -8.20 -12.37
CA ALA A 105 30.60 -9.33 -13.26
C ALA A 105 30.91 -8.84 -14.71
N PRO A 106 31.81 -9.52 -15.43
CA PRO A 106 32.04 -9.27 -16.85
C PRO A 106 30.78 -9.51 -17.71
N ALA A 107 30.78 -9.04 -18.95
CA ALA A 107 29.72 -9.35 -19.91
C ALA A 107 29.60 -10.87 -20.12
N PRO A 108 28.38 -11.43 -20.23
CA PRO A 108 27.07 -10.76 -20.36
C PRO A 108 26.40 -10.39 -19.02
N TRP A 109 26.92 -10.87 -17.90
CA TRP A 109 26.31 -10.72 -16.58
C TRP A 109 26.26 -9.26 -16.10
N GLY A 110 27.27 -8.46 -16.42
CA GLY A 110 27.27 -7.02 -16.14
C GLY A 110 26.21 -6.22 -16.92
N GLU A 111 25.83 -6.68 -18.11
CA GLU A 111 24.77 -6.04 -18.92
C GLU A 111 23.38 -6.37 -18.35
N ILE A 112 23.17 -7.64 -17.99
CA ILE A 112 21.95 -8.09 -17.29
C ILE A 112 21.78 -7.30 -15.98
N SER A 113 22.87 -7.13 -15.23
CA SER A 113 22.89 -6.34 -14.00
C SER A 113 22.43 -4.89 -14.19
N ARG A 114 22.81 -4.24 -15.30
CA ARG A 114 22.36 -2.89 -15.63
C ARG A 114 20.88 -2.87 -15.99
N ALA A 115 20.43 -3.79 -16.84
CA ALA A 115 19.02 -3.90 -17.23
C ALA A 115 18.11 -4.11 -16.01
N LEU A 116 18.48 -5.03 -15.11
CA LEU A 116 17.72 -5.30 -13.89
C LEU A 116 17.59 -4.04 -13.01
N ARG A 117 18.65 -3.24 -12.89
CA ARG A 117 18.61 -2.02 -12.08
C ARG A 117 17.82 -0.91 -12.75
N THR A 118 17.98 -0.70 -14.05
CA THR A 118 17.29 0.38 -14.78
C THR A 118 15.78 0.17 -14.86
N TYR A 119 15.32 -1.06 -15.10
CA TYR A 119 13.89 -1.31 -15.31
C TYR A 119 13.10 -1.57 -14.02
N TRP A 120 13.74 -2.13 -12.98
CA TRP A 120 13.05 -2.48 -11.74
C TRP A 120 13.11 -1.40 -10.66
N VAL A 121 14.12 -0.53 -10.66
CA VAL A 121 14.18 0.69 -9.85
C VAL A 121 14.77 1.79 -10.74
N PRO A 122 13.95 2.41 -11.60
CA PRO A 122 14.42 3.48 -12.46
C PRO A 122 15.00 4.62 -11.61
N ALA A 123 16.18 5.09 -12.00
CA ALA A 123 16.86 6.21 -11.36
C ALA A 123 17.03 7.34 -12.38
N GLY A 124 16.51 8.52 -12.05
CA GLY A 124 16.54 9.70 -12.91
C GLY A 124 15.21 9.94 -13.67
N PRO A 125 15.12 11.05 -14.43
CA PRO A 125 13.88 11.49 -15.07
C PRO A 125 13.63 10.76 -16.39
N ASN A 126 13.29 9.46 -16.34
CA ASN A 126 12.93 8.68 -17.52
C ASN A 126 11.45 8.30 -17.46
N ILE A 127 10.62 9.19 -18.03
CA ILE A 127 9.16 9.11 -17.98
C ILE A 127 8.63 7.74 -18.47
N PRO A 128 9.07 7.18 -19.61
CA PRO A 128 8.64 5.86 -20.04
C PRO A 128 8.89 4.72 -19.03
N THR A 129 10.08 4.68 -18.43
CA THR A 129 10.42 3.61 -17.47
C THR A 129 9.70 3.79 -16.15
N ASP A 130 9.49 5.04 -15.72
CA ASP A 130 8.75 5.35 -14.50
C ASP A 130 7.27 4.96 -14.63
N ILE A 131 6.66 5.20 -15.78
CA ILE A 131 5.27 4.78 -16.04
C ILE A 131 5.17 3.25 -15.99
N LEU A 132 6.09 2.54 -16.66
CA LEU A 132 6.09 1.07 -16.66
C LEU A 132 6.28 0.51 -15.24
N TYR A 133 7.25 1.03 -14.49
CA TYR A 133 7.49 0.66 -13.10
C TYR A 133 6.24 0.84 -12.24
N ASN A 134 5.61 2.02 -12.29
CA ASN A 134 4.42 2.33 -11.50
C ASN A 134 3.22 1.48 -11.93
N PHE A 135 3.08 1.18 -13.23
CA PHE A 135 2.01 0.34 -13.75
C PHE A 135 2.14 -1.12 -13.25
N VAL A 136 3.35 -1.70 -13.35
CA VAL A 136 3.62 -3.05 -12.83
C VAL A 136 3.43 -3.09 -11.32
N TYR A 137 3.93 -2.08 -10.60
CA TYR A 137 3.78 -1.99 -9.15
C TYR A 137 2.31 -1.86 -8.73
N PHE A 138 1.50 -1.09 -9.46
CA PHE A 138 0.07 -0.98 -9.24
C PHE A 138 -0.65 -2.33 -9.42
N ILE A 139 -0.35 -3.05 -10.51
CA ILE A 139 -0.93 -4.37 -10.77
C ILE A 139 -0.56 -5.37 -9.65
N LEU A 140 0.69 -5.36 -9.21
CA LEU A 140 1.14 -6.20 -8.11
C LEU A 140 0.37 -5.88 -6.82
N ILE A 141 0.29 -4.60 -6.43
CA ILE A 141 -0.47 -4.18 -5.25
C ILE A 141 -1.94 -4.62 -5.36
N PHE A 142 -2.58 -4.37 -6.50
CA PHE A 142 -3.98 -4.73 -6.73
C PHE A 142 -4.19 -6.25 -6.62
N GLY A 143 -3.35 -7.03 -7.30
CA GLY A 143 -3.38 -8.48 -7.28
C GLY A 143 -3.16 -9.07 -5.88
N PHE A 144 -2.16 -8.59 -5.14
CA PHE A 144 -1.91 -9.05 -3.77
C PHE A 144 -2.99 -8.61 -2.80
N THR A 145 -3.60 -7.44 -2.99
CA THR A 145 -4.70 -6.97 -2.13
C THR A 145 -5.92 -7.86 -2.30
N TYR A 146 -6.24 -8.25 -3.53
CA TYR A 146 -7.30 -9.21 -3.82
C TYR A 146 -6.98 -10.59 -3.26
N PHE A 147 -5.78 -11.12 -3.56
CA PHE A 147 -5.34 -12.43 -3.09
C PHE A 147 -5.36 -12.54 -1.56
N TYR A 148 -4.79 -11.55 -0.87
CA TYR A 148 -4.79 -11.53 0.59
C TYR A 148 -6.21 -11.51 1.14
N THR A 149 -7.07 -10.62 0.63
CA THR A 149 -8.47 -10.54 1.07
C THR A 149 -9.21 -11.85 0.86
N ALA A 150 -9.03 -12.50 -0.29
CA ALA A 150 -9.69 -13.78 -0.60
C ALA A 150 -9.21 -14.94 0.30
N VAL A 151 -7.96 -14.93 0.74
CA VAL A 151 -7.41 -15.96 1.63
C VAL A 151 -7.78 -15.72 3.09
N THR A 152 -7.84 -14.46 3.53
CA THR A 152 -8.13 -14.14 4.95
C THR A 152 -9.62 -14.05 5.26
N PHE A 153 -10.46 -13.76 4.25
CA PHE A 153 -11.89 -13.67 4.44
C PHE A 153 -12.54 -15.01 4.08
N ASP A 154 -12.79 -15.84 5.10
CA ASP A 154 -13.59 -17.04 4.94
C ASP A 154 -15.09 -16.72 5.21
N PRO A 155 -15.96 -16.76 4.19
CA PRO A 155 -17.38 -16.51 4.37
C PRO A 155 -18.09 -17.62 5.15
N VAL A 156 -17.53 -18.83 5.23
CA VAL A 156 -18.11 -19.96 5.95
C VAL A 156 -17.91 -19.75 7.46
N ASP A 157 -16.69 -19.44 7.90
CA ASP A 157 -16.39 -19.14 9.31
C ASP A 157 -17.10 -17.87 9.81
N THR A 158 -17.42 -16.93 8.92
CA THR A 158 -18.16 -15.70 9.29
C THR A 158 -19.67 -15.95 9.42
N ALA A 159 -20.17 -17.05 8.86
CA ALA A 159 -21.59 -17.41 8.88
C ALA A 159 -21.97 -18.29 10.08
N ASP A 160 -21.04 -19.08 10.60
CA ASP A 160 -21.18 -19.92 11.81
C ASP A 160 -21.06 -19.10 13.12
#